data_AF-A0A7W2CEK8-F1
#
_entry.id   AF-A0A7W2CEK8-F1
#
_cell.length_a   1.000
_cell.length_b   1.000
_cell.length_c   1.000
_cell.angle_alpha   90.00
_cell.angle_beta   90.00
_cell.angle_gamma   90.00
#
_symmetry.space_group_name_H-M   'P 1'
#
loop_
_entity.id
_entity.type
_entity.pdbx_description
1 polymer ?
#
loop_
_entity_poly.entity_id
_entity_poly.type
_entity_poly.pdbx_seq_one_letter_code
_entity_poly.pdbx_strand_id
1 'polypeptide(L)'
;MTQPPVVLTIAGSDSGGGSGLQADLRSFAARSVHGVCSLTVISSQNTKEFRSALPVPALVVRSQIEAILDDFDVKSVKTGLLYSEENIELIGEMADADLLPSLIVDPVIVNRHGELLYDSATIALMRQRLIPKALVITPNHIEAMHILGAEIEDDVDSLAKAALELAAMGPSVVALTGGRRNAPSMVDVVACNGQVTFLEGERFLTNNVRGTGDTFSAVIAAEVAKGTSLLDSVQKAQTFTAEAVRRAATWKLGSGSGPIDHLGQLNEARLD
;
A
#
# COMPACT_ATOMS: atom_id res chain seq x y z
N MET A 1 -0.09 -0.18 26.29
CA MET A 1 0.04 -1.57 25.81
C MET A 1 1.37 -2.11 26.29
N THR A 2 1.44 -3.34 26.80
CA THR A 2 2.69 -3.94 27.29
C THR A 2 3.57 -4.50 26.16
N GLN A 3 3.02 -4.68 24.96
CA GLN A 3 3.75 -5.09 23.76
C GLN A 3 3.15 -4.41 22.51
N PRO A 4 3.95 -3.95 21.54
CA PRO A 4 3.44 -3.39 20.29
C PRO A 4 2.77 -4.48 19.43
N PRO A 5 1.65 -4.19 18.73
CA PRO A 5 1.08 -5.10 17.73
C PRO A 5 2.10 -5.47 16.65
N VAL A 6 2.05 -6.69 16.13
CA VAL A 6 2.93 -7.14 15.04
C VAL A 6 2.20 -7.00 13.71
N VAL A 7 2.88 -6.43 12.71
CA VAL A 7 2.36 -6.24 11.35
C VAL A 7 3.35 -6.80 10.34
N LEU A 8 2.85 -7.65 9.45
CA LEU A 8 3.63 -8.26 8.38
C LEU A 8 3.48 -7.44 7.08
N THR A 9 4.60 -7.09 6.44
CA THR A 9 4.60 -6.70 5.02
C THR A 9 5.10 -7.82 4.13
N ILE A 10 4.44 -8.05 3.00
CA ILE A 10 4.84 -8.98 1.94
C ILE A 10 5.06 -8.14 0.68
N ALA A 11 6.30 -7.76 0.42
CA ALA A 11 6.60 -6.76 -0.60
C ALA A 11 8.03 -6.87 -1.16
N GLY A 12 8.25 -6.16 -2.25
CA GLY A 12 9.57 -5.99 -2.85
C GLY A 12 10.48 -5.09 -2.04
N SER A 13 11.79 -5.36 -2.12
CA SER A 13 12.83 -4.48 -1.59
C SER A 13 13.15 -3.39 -2.60
N ASP A 14 13.18 -2.15 -2.14
CA ASP A 14 13.70 -0.99 -2.85
C ASP A 14 15.10 -0.60 -2.35
N SER A 15 16.11 -0.68 -3.22
CA SER A 15 17.50 -0.31 -2.88
C SER A 15 17.68 1.17 -2.52
N GLY A 16 16.79 2.07 -2.97
CA GLY A 16 16.80 3.48 -2.60
C GLY A 16 16.15 3.76 -1.24
N GLY A 17 15.44 2.77 -0.67
CA GLY A 17 14.75 2.87 0.62
C GLY A 17 13.65 3.93 0.67
N GLY A 18 13.04 4.26 -0.47
CA GLY A 18 11.95 5.23 -0.62
C GLY A 18 10.59 4.63 -0.94
N SER A 19 10.49 3.32 -1.10
CA SER A 19 9.26 2.56 -1.41
C SER A 19 9.41 1.12 -0.92
N GLY A 20 8.45 0.25 -1.23
CA GLY A 20 8.49 -1.18 -0.91
C GLY A 20 8.57 -1.45 0.59
N LEU A 21 9.12 -2.60 0.97
CA LEU A 21 9.18 -3.02 2.37
C LEU A 21 9.97 -2.04 3.28
N GLN A 22 10.89 -1.25 2.72
CA GLN A 22 11.62 -0.22 3.46
C GLN A 22 10.69 0.92 3.90
N ALA A 23 9.77 1.34 3.03
CA ALA A 23 8.74 2.31 3.39
C ALA A 23 7.81 1.69 4.44
N ASP A 24 7.36 0.46 4.20
CA ASP A 24 6.45 -0.24 5.11
C ASP A 24 7.00 -0.35 6.54
N LEU A 25 8.23 -0.85 6.70
CA LEU A 25 8.85 -1.01 8.03
C LEU A 25 9.09 0.33 8.74
N ARG A 26 9.39 1.40 8.00
CA ARG A 26 9.51 2.75 8.59
C ARG A 26 8.16 3.30 9.02
N SER A 27 7.12 3.09 8.22
CA SER A 27 5.75 3.46 8.59
C SER A 27 5.27 2.68 9.81
N PHE A 28 5.54 1.38 9.88
CA PHE A 28 5.26 0.56 11.06
C PHE A 28 5.95 1.10 12.31
N ALA A 29 7.25 1.41 12.23
CA ALA A 29 7.99 2.03 13.33
C ALA A 29 7.40 3.39 13.75
N ALA A 30 7.08 4.25 12.79
CA ALA A 30 6.48 5.57 13.02
C ALA A 30 5.07 5.49 13.62
N ARG A 31 4.38 4.38 13.38
CA ARG A 31 3.08 4.05 13.96
C ARG A 31 3.20 3.22 15.24
N SER A 32 4.38 3.06 15.83
CA SER A 32 4.56 2.33 17.10
C SER A 32 4.05 0.88 17.06
N VAL A 33 4.17 0.20 15.92
CA VAL A 33 3.91 -1.24 15.76
C VAL A 33 5.21 -1.96 15.41
N HIS A 34 5.30 -3.25 15.72
CA HIS A 34 6.46 -4.07 15.36
C HIS A 34 6.29 -4.60 13.93
N GLY A 35 7.18 -4.19 13.04
CA GLY A 35 7.18 -4.61 11.64
C GLY A 35 7.99 -5.88 11.41
N VAL A 36 7.38 -6.87 10.76
CA VAL A 36 8.04 -8.07 10.22
C VAL A 36 7.83 -8.11 8.70
N CYS A 37 8.67 -8.83 7.95
CA CYS A 37 8.61 -8.79 6.48
C CYS A 37 8.91 -10.12 5.79
N SER A 38 8.24 -10.34 4.66
CA SER A 38 8.59 -11.36 3.67
C SER A 38 8.90 -10.70 2.34
N LEU A 39 10.07 -11.03 1.78
CA LEU A 39 10.61 -10.41 0.57
C LEU A 39 10.16 -11.18 -0.68
N THR A 40 9.50 -10.49 -1.62
CA THR A 40 9.00 -11.08 -2.88
C THR A 40 9.89 -10.81 -4.08
N VAL A 41 10.62 -9.69 -4.08
CA VAL A 41 11.50 -9.29 -5.18
C VAL A 41 12.62 -8.40 -4.67
N ILE A 42 13.84 -8.68 -5.11
CA ILE A 42 14.99 -7.78 -4.91
C ILE A 42 15.08 -6.87 -6.12
N SER A 43 14.83 -5.57 -5.96
CA SER A 43 15.02 -4.61 -7.04
C SER A 43 16.34 -3.86 -6.92
N SER A 44 16.96 -3.57 -8.06
CA SER A 44 18.05 -2.60 -8.22
C SER A 44 17.45 -1.32 -8.80
N GLN A 45 17.09 -0.38 -7.94
CA GLN A 45 16.45 0.87 -8.33
C GLN A 45 16.94 2.04 -7.47
N ASN A 46 16.75 3.26 -7.97
CA ASN A 46 17.06 4.50 -7.27
C ASN A 46 16.08 5.61 -7.69
N THR A 47 16.33 6.85 -7.27
CA THR A 47 15.44 7.99 -7.56
C THR A 47 15.23 8.26 -9.06
N LYS A 48 16.13 7.80 -9.93
CA LYS A 48 16.07 8.05 -11.38
C LYS A 48 15.42 6.90 -12.14
N GLU A 49 15.79 5.66 -11.80
CA GLU A 49 15.53 4.51 -12.67
C GLU A 49 15.29 3.23 -11.86
N PHE A 50 14.62 2.29 -12.53
CA PHE A 50 14.50 0.89 -12.12
C PHE A 50 15.35 0.07 -13.09
N ARG A 51 16.47 -0.52 -12.64
CA ARG A 51 17.45 -1.18 -13.52
C ARG A 51 17.16 -2.65 -13.72
N SER A 52 16.84 -3.34 -12.64
CA SER A 52 16.59 -4.77 -12.66
C SER A 52 15.80 -5.21 -11.44
N ALA A 53 15.17 -6.38 -11.54
CA ALA A 53 14.57 -7.08 -10.42
C ALA A 53 14.90 -8.56 -10.50
N LEU A 54 15.03 -9.18 -9.33
CA LEU A 54 15.17 -10.62 -9.16
C LEU A 54 13.99 -11.11 -8.31
N PRO A 55 13.02 -11.85 -8.90
CA PRO A 55 11.94 -12.46 -8.13
C PRO A 55 12.52 -13.43 -7.11
N VAL A 56 12.00 -13.36 -5.88
CA VAL A 56 12.23 -14.41 -4.88
C VAL A 56 11.25 -15.55 -5.18
N PRO A 57 11.72 -16.80 -5.31
CA PRO A 57 10.84 -17.93 -5.60
C PRO A 57 9.74 -18.08 -4.54
N ALA A 58 8.52 -18.43 -4.97
CA ALA A 58 7.36 -18.57 -4.08
C ALA A 58 7.60 -19.51 -2.89
N LEU A 59 8.36 -20.60 -3.06
CA LEU A 59 8.75 -21.49 -1.96
C LEU A 59 9.52 -20.73 -0.86
N VAL A 60 10.41 -19.81 -1.24
CA VAL A 60 11.20 -19.02 -0.29
C VAL A 60 10.32 -17.94 0.35
N VAL A 61 9.40 -17.34 -0.40
CA VAL A 61 8.38 -16.41 0.15
C VAL A 61 7.50 -17.10 1.18
N ARG A 62 7.02 -18.31 0.87
CA ARG A 62 6.24 -19.16 1.77
C ARG A 62 7.01 -19.45 3.07
N SER A 63 8.25 -19.93 2.94
CA SER A 63 9.09 -20.24 4.10
C SER A 63 9.34 -19.02 4.99
N GLN A 64 9.51 -17.82 4.42
CA GLN A 64 9.62 -16.57 5.18
C GLN A 64 8.33 -16.26 5.95
N ILE A 65 7.16 -16.40 5.32
CA ILE A 65 5.87 -16.11 5.97
C ILE A 65 5.60 -17.13 7.08
N GLU A 66 5.80 -18.42 6.82
CA GLU A 66 5.63 -19.49 7.81
C GLU A 66 6.54 -19.28 9.02
N ALA A 67 7.82 -18.96 8.83
CA ALA A 67 8.73 -18.67 9.93
C ALA A 67 8.27 -17.49 10.80
N ILE A 68 7.57 -16.51 10.23
CA ILE A 68 7.01 -15.37 10.96
C ILE A 68 5.74 -15.78 11.70
N LEU A 69 4.81 -16.47 11.02
CA LEU A 69 3.53 -16.87 11.61
C LEU A 69 3.70 -17.93 12.71
N ASP A 70 4.77 -18.73 12.65
CA ASP A 70 5.10 -19.74 13.66
C ASP A 70 5.56 -19.14 15.00
N ASP A 71 6.07 -17.90 15.00
CA ASP A 71 6.66 -17.25 16.19
C ASP A 71 5.90 -15.98 16.64
N PHE A 72 5.33 -15.22 15.70
CA PHE A 72 4.71 -13.92 15.96
C PHE A 72 3.18 -13.97 15.87
N ASP A 73 2.51 -13.34 16.84
CA ASP A 73 1.08 -13.03 16.81
C ASP A 73 0.79 -11.83 15.89
N VAL A 74 0.85 -12.07 14.57
CA VAL A 74 0.60 -11.07 13.52
C VAL A 74 -0.85 -10.62 13.55
N LYS A 75 -1.07 -9.30 13.63
CA LYS A 75 -2.42 -8.69 13.73
C LYS A 75 -2.96 -8.20 12.40
N SER A 76 -2.08 -7.83 11.47
CA SER A 76 -2.47 -7.46 10.11
C SER A 76 -1.33 -7.76 9.13
N VAL A 77 -1.71 -7.92 7.87
CA VAL A 77 -0.79 -8.19 6.76
C VAL A 77 -0.99 -7.12 5.69
N LYS A 78 0.10 -6.55 5.16
CA LYS A 78 0.09 -5.69 3.97
C LYS A 78 0.80 -6.38 2.82
N THR A 79 0.19 -6.43 1.64
CA THR A 79 0.89 -6.83 0.42
C THR A 79 1.25 -5.59 -0.40
N GLY A 80 2.48 -5.53 -0.91
CA GLY A 80 2.91 -4.56 -1.91
C GLY A 80 3.22 -5.25 -3.25
N LEU A 81 4.33 -4.85 -3.89
CA LEU A 81 4.78 -5.48 -5.14
C LEU A 81 5.09 -6.98 -4.96
N LEU A 82 4.31 -7.87 -5.59
CA LEU A 82 4.50 -9.34 -5.54
C LEU A 82 5.37 -9.90 -6.68
N TYR A 83 5.40 -9.19 -7.82
CA TYR A 83 6.28 -9.37 -8.98
C TYR A 83 6.15 -10.67 -9.80
N SER A 84 5.50 -11.73 -9.30
CA SER A 84 5.25 -12.95 -10.09
C SER A 84 3.88 -13.58 -9.83
N GLU A 85 3.39 -14.34 -10.81
CA GLU A 85 2.13 -15.09 -10.73
C GLU A 85 2.15 -16.12 -9.60
N GLU A 86 3.29 -16.80 -9.40
CA GLU A 86 3.46 -17.79 -8.34
C GLU A 86 3.36 -17.17 -6.95
N ASN A 87 3.88 -15.94 -6.78
CA ASN A 87 3.73 -15.21 -5.53
C ASN A 87 2.27 -14.76 -5.33
N ILE A 88 1.58 -14.33 -6.39
CA ILE A 88 0.15 -13.96 -6.31
C ILE A 88 -0.70 -15.17 -5.91
N GLU A 89 -0.46 -16.33 -6.53
CA GLU A 89 -1.16 -17.58 -6.19
C GLU A 89 -0.86 -18.01 -4.76
N LEU A 90 0.40 -18.01 -4.35
CA LEU A 90 0.80 -18.32 -2.98
C LEU A 90 0.04 -17.47 -1.96
N ILE A 91 0.00 -16.14 -2.15
CA ILE A 91 -0.68 -15.25 -1.20
C ILE A 91 -2.19 -15.49 -1.24
N GLY A 92 -2.78 -15.75 -2.41
CA GLY A 92 -4.18 -16.16 -2.53
C GLY A 92 -4.49 -17.46 -1.79
N GLU A 93 -3.64 -18.49 -1.92
CA GLU A 93 -3.76 -19.76 -1.19
C GLU A 93 -3.66 -19.57 0.33
N MET A 94 -2.72 -18.74 0.80
CA MET A 94 -2.57 -18.47 2.22
C MET A 94 -3.75 -17.67 2.79
N ALA A 95 -4.31 -16.75 2.00
CA ALA A 95 -5.54 -16.05 2.36
C ALA A 95 -6.76 -17.00 2.39
N ASP A 96 -6.86 -17.93 1.45
CA ASP A 96 -7.91 -18.97 1.43
C ASP A 96 -7.82 -19.92 2.65
N ALA A 97 -6.62 -20.11 3.19
CA ALA A 97 -6.36 -20.90 4.39
C ALA A 97 -6.48 -20.10 5.70
N ASP A 98 -6.98 -18.85 5.65
CA ASP A 98 -7.11 -17.94 6.80
C ASP A 98 -5.80 -17.65 7.54
N LEU A 99 -4.65 -17.77 6.86
CA LEU A 99 -3.32 -17.53 7.46
C LEU A 99 -2.93 -16.04 7.48
N LEU A 100 -3.65 -15.18 6.76
CA LEU A 100 -3.32 -13.76 6.59
C LEU A 100 -4.37 -12.89 7.28
N PRO A 101 -4.23 -12.59 8.59
CA PRO A 101 -5.20 -11.78 9.31
C PRO A 101 -5.23 -10.35 8.77
N SER A 102 -6.44 -9.78 8.69
CA SER A 102 -6.68 -8.39 8.30
C SER A 102 -5.79 -7.96 7.12
N LEU A 103 -6.02 -8.58 5.96
CA LEU A 103 -5.21 -8.39 4.76
C LEU A 103 -5.49 -7.02 4.10
N ILE A 104 -4.49 -6.14 4.07
CA ILE A 104 -4.46 -4.91 3.29
C ILE A 104 -3.72 -5.19 1.99
N VAL A 105 -4.36 -4.96 0.85
CA VAL A 105 -3.75 -5.15 -0.47
C VAL A 105 -3.50 -3.80 -1.12
N ASP A 106 -2.22 -3.46 -1.31
CA ASP A 106 -1.80 -2.41 -2.22
C ASP A 106 -1.58 -3.03 -3.61
N PRO A 107 -2.51 -2.87 -4.57
CA PRO A 107 -2.50 -3.61 -5.83
C PRO A 107 -1.55 -2.93 -6.82
N VAL A 108 -0.25 -2.96 -6.52
CA VAL A 108 0.82 -2.31 -7.29
C VAL A 108 0.91 -2.90 -8.69
N ILE A 109 0.09 -2.41 -9.62
CA ILE A 109 -0.01 -2.88 -11.02
C ILE A 109 0.82 -2.00 -11.96
N VAL A 110 0.98 -0.72 -11.60
CA VAL A 110 1.75 0.25 -12.37
C VAL A 110 2.93 0.76 -11.58
N ASN A 111 3.98 1.16 -12.29
CA ASN A 111 5.08 1.88 -11.69
C ASN A 111 4.73 3.38 -11.53
N ARG A 112 5.67 4.15 -10.97
CA ARG A 112 5.52 5.60 -10.75
C ARG A 112 5.23 6.44 -12.01
N HIS A 113 5.52 5.91 -13.20
CA HIS A 113 5.27 6.57 -14.49
C HIS A 113 3.95 6.13 -15.11
N GLY A 114 3.18 5.26 -14.44
CA GLY A 114 1.94 4.69 -14.96
C GLY A 114 2.16 3.51 -15.92
N GLU A 115 3.38 3.00 -16.04
CA GLU A 115 3.68 1.84 -16.91
C GLU A 115 3.31 0.55 -16.18
N LEU A 116 2.66 -0.37 -16.91
CA LEU A 116 2.29 -1.68 -16.39
C LEU A 116 3.52 -2.49 -15.96
N LEU A 117 3.44 -3.07 -14.77
CA LEU A 117 4.43 -4.02 -14.23
C LEU A 117 4.11 -5.47 -14.58
N TYR A 118 2.89 -5.71 -15.05
CA TYR A 118 2.33 -7.03 -15.32
C TYR A 118 1.62 -7.06 -16.67
N ASP A 119 1.52 -8.25 -17.25
CA ASP A 119 0.61 -8.47 -18.36
C ASP A 119 -0.85 -8.58 -17.87
N SER A 120 -1.78 -8.63 -18.82
CA SER A 120 -3.21 -8.72 -18.53
C SER A 120 -3.61 -10.01 -17.80
N ALA A 121 -2.88 -11.11 -17.99
CA ALA A 121 -3.18 -12.39 -17.37
C ALA A 121 -2.85 -12.33 -15.87
N THR A 122 -1.67 -11.80 -15.52
CA THR A 122 -1.26 -11.59 -14.13
C THR A 122 -2.18 -10.58 -13.41
N ILE A 123 -2.66 -9.52 -14.07
CA ILE A 123 -3.65 -8.60 -13.48
C ILE A 123 -4.97 -9.31 -13.22
N ALA A 124 -5.44 -10.13 -14.18
CA ALA A 124 -6.65 -10.93 -14.00
C ALA A 124 -6.50 -11.94 -12.84
N LEU A 125 -5.31 -12.49 -12.66
CA LEU A 125 -4.97 -13.36 -11.55
C LEU A 125 -5.06 -12.63 -10.19
N MET A 126 -4.45 -11.45 -10.05
CA MET A 126 -4.58 -10.62 -8.83
C MET A 126 -6.06 -10.34 -8.51
N ARG A 127 -6.83 -10.01 -9.55
CA ARG A 127 -8.26 -9.73 -9.44
C ARG A 127 -9.06 -10.92 -8.90
N GLN A 128 -8.69 -12.14 -9.27
CA GLN A 128 -9.40 -13.35 -8.87
C GLN A 128 -8.92 -13.89 -7.52
N ARG A 129 -7.61 -13.80 -7.24
CA ARG A 129 -6.98 -14.48 -6.11
C ARG A 129 -6.76 -13.58 -4.89
N LEU A 130 -6.57 -12.27 -5.08
CA LEU A 130 -6.21 -11.35 -3.99
C LEU A 130 -7.34 -10.38 -3.62
N ILE A 131 -7.89 -9.67 -4.60
CA ILE A 131 -8.87 -8.61 -4.34
C ILE A 131 -10.07 -9.10 -3.49
N PRO A 132 -10.70 -10.26 -3.79
CA PRO A 132 -11.84 -10.73 -3.01
C PRO A 132 -11.52 -11.14 -1.57
N LYS A 133 -10.24 -11.28 -1.22
CA LYS A 133 -9.74 -11.72 0.09
C LYS A 133 -9.28 -10.56 0.96
N ALA A 134 -9.10 -9.38 0.37
CA ALA A 134 -8.63 -8.22 1.08
C ALA A 134 -9.70 -7.71 2.07
N LEU A 135 -9.27 -7.29 3.25
CA LEU A 135 -10.08 -6.45 4.12
C LEU A 135 -10.14 -5.01 3.58
N VAL A 136 -9.00 -4.50 3.12
CA VAL A 136 -8.86 -3.16 2.53
C VAL A 136 -8.04 -3.26 1.25
N ILE A 137 -8.46 -2.58 0.18
CA ILE A 137 -7.60 -2.35 -0.99
C ILE A 137 -7.33 -0.85 -1.17
N THR A 138 -6.14 -0.51 -1.68
CA THR A 138 -5.70 0.89 -1.84
C THR A 138 -5.30 1.27 -3.28
N PRO A 139 -6.09 0.94 -4.31
CA PRO A 139 -5.70 1.24 -5.69
C PRO A 139 -5.63 2.76 -5.92
N ASN A 140 -4.66 3.20 -6.72
CA ASN A 140 -4.74 4.50 -7.37
C ASN A 140 -5.72 4.45 -8.56
N HIS A 141 -6.02 5.61 -9.14
CA HIS A 141 -6.91 5.73 -10.31
C HIS A 141 -6.55 4.78 -11.47
N ILE A 142 -5.27 4.65 -11.83
CA ILE A 142 -4.84 3.83 -12.97
C ILE A 142 -4.98 2.34 -12.63
N GLU A 143 -4.62 1.95 -11.42
CA GLU A 143 -4.80 0.58 -10.93
C GLU A 143 -6.28 0.19 -10.90
N ALA A 144 -7.16 1.10 -10.45
CA ALA A 144 -8.60 0.89 -10.46
C ALA A 144 -9.13 0.62 -11.87
N MET A 145 -8.67 1.37 -12.89
CA MET A 145 -9.05 1.12 -14.29
C MET A 145 -8.66 -0.29 -14.75
N HIS A 146 -7.44 -0.73 -14.40
CA HIS A 146 -6.96 -2.06 -14.78
C HIS A 146 -7.68 -3.19 -14.04
N ILE A 147 -7.99 -3.02 -12.76
CA ILE A 147 -8.72 -4.01 -11.96
C ILE A 147 -10.16 -4.16 -12.49
N LEU A 148 -10.84 -3.03 -12.75
CA LEU A 148 -12.21 -3.04 -13.28
C LEU A 148 -12.26 -3.43 -14.77
N GLY A 149 -11.17 -3.22 -15.51
CA GLY A 149 -11.16 -3.37 -16.96
C GLY A 149 -12.01 -2.32 -17.67
N ALA A 150 -12.07 -1.12 -17.11
CA ALA A 150 -12.91 -0.02 -17.58
C ALA A 150 -12.17 1.33 -17.46
N GLU A 151 -12.55 2.27 -18.33
CA GLU A 151 -12.14 3.67 -18.19
C GLU A 151 -12.87 4.31 -17.00
N ILE A 152 -12.17 5.18 -16.28
CA ILE A 152 -12.71 5.95 -15.16
C ILE A 152 -12.42 7.42 -15.46
N GLU A 153 -13.46 8.25 -15.52
CA GLU A 153 -13.28 9.70 -15.63
C GLU A 153 -12.76 10.26 -14.31
N ASP A 154 -11.88 11.27 -14.39
CA ASP A 154 -11.24 11.88 -13.21
C ASP A 154 -12.13 12.93 -12.53
N ASP A 155 -13.37 12.52 -12.26
CA ASP A 155 -14.40 13.28 -11.55
C ASP A 155 -14.94 12.49 -10.35
N VAL A 156 -15.54 13.21 -9.41
CA VAL A 156 -15.93 12.67 -8.11
C VAL A 156 -16.99 11.56 -8.23
N ASP A 157 -17.92 11.69 -9.18
CA ASP A 157 -19.02 10.74 -9.35
C ASP A 157 -18.52 9.43 -9.98
N SER A 158 -17.67 9.52 -11.01
CA SER A 158 -17.04 8.35 -11.64
C SER A 158 -16.14 7.60 -10.66
N LEU A 159 -15.36 8.32 -9.84
CA LEU A 159 -14.50 7.70 -8.83
C LEU A 159 -15.32 7.06 -7.70
N ALA A 160 -16.42 7.67 -7.27
CA ALA A 160 -17.36 7.09 -6.30
C ALA A 160 -17.98 5.79 -6.83
N LYS A 161 -18.41 5.78 -8.09
CA LYS A 161 -18.93 4.57 -8.74
C LYS A 161 -17.87 3.48 -8.81
N ALA A 162 -16.66 3.81 -9.25
CA ALA A 162 -15.56 2.85 -9.33
C ALA A 162 -15.20 2.25 -7.96
N ALA A 163 -15.18 3.07 -6.89
CA ALA A 163 -14.92 2.59 -5.54
C ALA A 163 -16.00 1.60 -5.05
N LEU A 164 -17.28 1.83 -5.38
CA LEU A 164 -18.37 0.91 -5.06
C LEU A 164 -18.31 -0.38 -5.88
N GLU A 165 -17.95 -0.30 -7.17
CA GLU A 165 -17.76 -1.48 -8.02
C GLU A 165 -16.60 -2.36 -7.52
N LEU A 166 -15.49 -1.74 -7.13
CA LEU A 166 -14.37 -2.42 -6.50
C LEU A 166 -14.77 -3.07 -5.16
N ALA A 167 -15.57 -2.39 -4.34
CA ALA A 167 -16.04 -2.95 -3.07
C ALA A 167 -16.95 -4.17 -3.28
N ALA A 168 -17.74 -4.18 -4.36
CA ALA A 168 -18.58 -5.31 -4.74
C ALA A 168 -17.78 -6.58 -5.12
N MET A 169 -16.46 -6.46 -5.31
CA MET A 169 -15.57 -7.59 -5.59
C MET A 169 -15.17 -8.38 -4.34
N GLY A 170 -15.45 -7.86 -3.13
CA GLY A 170 -15.16 -8.54 -1.86
C GLY A 170 -14.60 -7.66 -0.74
N PRO A 171 -13.73 -6.66 -1.00
CA PRO A 171 -13.15 -5.85 0.08
C PRO A 171 -14.19 -5.15 0.94
N SER A 172 -13.94 -5.11 2.26
CA SER A 172 -14.78 -4.34 3.19
C SER A 172 -14.57 -2.83 3.01
N VAL A 173 -13.36 -2.43 2.63
CA VAL A 173 -13.02 -1.04 2.31
C VAL A 173 -12.21 -0.96 1.02
N VAL A 174 -12.55 0.03 0.19
CA VAL A 174 -11.75 0.47 -0.95
C VAL A 174 -11.35 1.92 -0.70
N ALA A 175 -10.06 2.19 -0.66
CA ALA A 175 -9.52 3.55 -0.63
C ALA A 175 -8.91 3.86 -2.00
N LEU A 176 -9.72 4.43 -2.90
CA LEU A 176 -9.27 4.84 -4.23
C LEU A 176 -8.54 6.19 -4.12
N THR A 177 -7.24 6.18 -4.39
CA THR A 177 -6.38 7.35 -4.14
C THR A 177 -6.11 8.20 -5.38
N GLY A 178 -5.85 9.49 -5.16
CA GLY A 178 -5.26 10.37 -6.18
C GLY A 178 -6.23 10.95 -7.21
N GLY A 179 -7.52 11.07 -6.88
CA GLY A 179 -8.52 11.71 -7.73
C GLY A 179 -8.33 13.22 -7.88
N ARG A 180 -8.97 13.78 -8.92
CA ARG A 180 -8.91 15.20 -9.32
C ARG A 180 -7.47 15.65 -9.60
N ARG A 181 -6.77 14.95 -10.49
CA ARG A 181 -5.33 15.17 -10.76
C ARG A 181 -5.01 16.57 -11.28
N ASN A 182 -5.97 17.21 -11.97
CA ASN A 182 -5.83 18.55 -12.52
C ASN A 182 -6.39 19.67 -11.61
N ALA A 183 -6.86 19.34 -10.41
CA ALA A 183 -7.40 20.31 -9.47
C ALA A 183 -6.37 20.76 -8.41
N PRO A 184 -6.57 21.95 -7.78
CA PRO A 184 -5.70 22.44 -6.71
C PRO A 184 -5.70 21.56 -5.45
N SER A 185 -6.80 20.84 -5.19
CA SER A 185 -6.91 19.83 -4.15
C SER A 185 -6.96 18.43 -4.76
N MET A 186 -6.52 17.43 -3.99
CA MET A 186 -6.74 16.03 -4.32
C MET A 186 -7.89 15.46 -3.50
N VAL A 187 -8.55 14.43 -4.03
CA VAL A 187 -9.58 13.68 -3.30
C VAL A 187 -9.25 12.20 -3.36
N ASP A 188 -9.26 11.57 -2.18
CA ASP A 188 -9.33 10.12 -2.09
C ASP A 188 -10.79 9.72 -1.84
N VAL A 189 -11.24 8.68 -2.53
CA VAL A 189 -12.62 8.19 -2.45
C VAL A 189 -12.63 6.88 -1.70
N VAL A 190 -13.36 6.85 -0.58
CA VAL A 190 -13.41 5.67 0.30
C VAL A 190 -14.80 5.06 0.25
N ALA A 191 -14.90 3.84 -0.27
CA ALA A 191 -16.10 3.02 -0.13
C ALA A 191 -15.96 2.11 1.09
N CYS A 192 -16.90 2.17 2.02
CA CYS A 192 -16.92 1.38 3.24
C CYS A 192 -18.39 1.09 3.62
N ASN A 193 -18.75 -0.18 3.81
CA ASN A 193 -20.12 -0.59 4.16
C ASN A 193 -21.21 -0.03 3.22
N GLY A 194 -20.92 0.06 1.92
CA GLY A 194 -21.83 0.60 0.91
C GLY A 194 -22.00 2.13 0.94
N GLN A 195 -21.25 2.83 1.79
CA GLN A 195 -21.22 4.29 1.84
C GLN A 195 -19.92 4.83 1.23
N VAL A 196 -20.03 5.98 0.58
CA VAL A 196 -18.88 6.69 0.00
C VAL A 196 -18.53 7.88 0.88
N THR A 197 -17.25 8.00 1.24
CA THR A 197 -16.67 9.15 1.94
C THR A 197 -15.58 9.77 1.08
N PHE A 198 -15.59 11.10 0.97
CA PHE A 198 -14.55 11.86 0.27
C PHE A 198 -13.56 12.41 1.29
N LEU A 199 -12.29 12.14 1.06
CA LEU A 199 -11.21 12.66 1.89
C LEU A 199 -10.42 13.67 1.06
N GLU A 200 -10.64 14.96 1.31
CA GLU A 200 -9.91 16.03 0.62
C GLU A 200 -8.53 16.25 1.25
N GLY A 201 -7.51 16.36 0.40
CA GLY A 201 -6.13 16.62 0.80
C GLY A 201 -5.54 17.82 0.08
N GLU A 202 -4.63 18.52 0.77
CA GLU A 202 -3.80 19.56 0.15
C GLU A 202 -2.81 18.94 -0.84
N ARG A 203 -2.68 19.53 -2.03
CA ARG A 203 -1.66 19.13 -3.00
C ARG A 203 -0.38 19.92 -2.76
N PHE A 204 0.69 19.22 -2.37
CA PHE A 204 2.00 19.84 -2.20
C PHE A 204 2.76 19.90 -3.52
N LEU A 205 3.36 21.06 -3.84
CA LEU A 205 4.21 21.22 -5.00
C LEU A 205 5.61 20.66 -4.73
N THR A 206 5.80 19.37 -5.03
CA THR A 206 7.10 18.69 -4.90
C THR A 206 7.24 17.53 -5.88
N ASN A 207 8.49 17.16 -6.18
CA ASN A 207 8.81 15.93 -6.92
C ASN A 207 9.07 14.74 -5.99
N ASN A 208 9.00 14.95 -4.67
CA ASN A 208 9.24 13.94 -3.66
C ASN A 208 7.93 13.24 -3.30
N VAL A 209 7.58 12.24 -4.09
CA VAL A 209 6.31 11.49 -3.97
C VAL A 209 6.53 9.97 -3.94
N ARG A 210 7.79 9.53 -3.91
CA ARG A 210 8.10 8.10 -3.94
C ARG A 210 7.74 7.46 -2.60
N GLY A 211 7.00 6.34 -2.68
CA GLY A 211 6.52 5.55 -1.54
C GLY A 211 5.29 6.11 -0.84
N THR A 212 4.54 7.03 -1.47
CA THR A 212 3.24 7.49 -0.96
C THR A 212 2.24 6.34 -0.81
N GLY A 213 2.07 5.52 -1.85
CA GLY A 213 1.18 4.34 -1.82
C GLY A 213 1.59 3.32 -0.75
N ASP A 214 2.88 2.94 -0.73
CA ASP A 214 3.42 2.02 0.28
C ASP A 214 3.21 2.54 1.71
N THR A 215 3.50 3.82 1.95
CA THR A 215 3.31 4.44 3.27
C THR A 215 1.84 4.47 3.66
N PHE A 216 0.95 4.83 2.72
CA PHE A 216 -0.48 4.91 2.96
C PHE A 216 -1.05 3.55 3.35
N SER A 217 -0.81 2.51 2.56
CA SER A 217 -1.29 1.15 2.83
C SER A 217 -0.64 0.55 4.09
N ALA A 218 0.64 0.82 4.36
CA ALA A 218 1.30 0.41 5.59
C ALA A 218 0.73 1.09 6.85
N VAL A 219 0.39 2.38 6.79
CA VAL A 219 -0.26 3.08 7.91
C VAL A 219 -1.66 2.52 8.17
N ILE A 220 -2.43 2.19 7.13
CA ILE A 220 -3.71 1.49 7.29
C ILE A 220 -3.51 0.18 8.04
N ALA A 221 -2.57 -0.66 7.59
CA ALA A 221 -2.30 -1.94 8.24
C ALA A 221 -1.90 -1.77 9.72
N ALA A 222 -1.08 -0.76 10.02
CA ALA A 222 -0.67 -0.45 11.39
C ALA A 222 -1.83 0.05 12.27
N GLU A 223 -2.74 0.88 11.75
CA GLU A 223 -3.90 1.35 12.52
C GLU A 223 -4.93 0.25 12.74
N VAL A 224 -5.14 -0.62 11.74
CA VAL A 224 -5.99 -1.82 11.85
C VAL A 224 -5.44 -2.76 12.92
N ALA A 225 -4.13 -3.01 12.95
CA ALA A 225 -3.50 -3.84 13.99
C ALA A 225 -3.67 -3.29 15.41
N LYS A 226 -3.88 -1.98 15.57
CA LYS A 226 -4.18 -1.34 16.86
C LYS A 226 -5.67 -1.40 17.25
N GLY A 227 -6.53 -1.92 16.37
CA GLY A 227 -7.97 -1.94 16.55
C GLY A 227 -8.67 -0.62 16.20
N THR A 228 -8.03 0.25 15.40
CA THR A 228 -8.72 1.44 14.85
C THR A 228 -9.80 1.00 13.86
N SER A 229 -10.92 1.72 13.79
CA SER A 229 -11.96 1.44 12.78
C SER A 229 -11.40 1.54 11.36
N LEU A 230 -12.00 0.85 10.38
CA LEU A 230 -11.45 0.82 9.03
C LEU A 230 -11.44 2.21 8.38
N LEU A 231 -12.54 2.97 8.50
CA LEU A 231 -12.61 4.33 7.94
C LEU A 231 -11.62 5.27 8.62
N ASP A 232 -11.50 5.23 9.96
CA ASP A 232 -10.53 6.06 10.68
C ASP A 232 -9.09 5.67 10.34
N SER A 233 -8.82 4.39 10.09
CA SER A 233 -7.50 3.91 9.66
C SER A 233 -7.09 4.52 8.32
N VAL A 234 -8.02 4.61 7.37
CA VAL A 234 -7.80 5.27 6.07
C VAL A 234 -7.60 6.78 6.24
N GLN A 235 -8.42 7.45 7.06
CA GLN A 235 -8.27 8.89 7.33
C GLN A 235 -6.92 9.24 7.99
N LYS A 236 -6.50 8.43 8.97
CA LYS A 236 -5.18 8.57 9.61
C LYS A 236 -4.05 8.33 8.60
N ALA A 237 -4.18 7.35 7.72
CA ALA A 237 -3.20 7.08 6.68
C ALA A 237 -3.07 8.22 5.68
N GLN A 238 -4.19 8.82 5.26
CA GLN A 238 -4.18 10.00 4.40
C GLN A 238 -3.44 11.16 5.09
N THR A 239 -3.83 11.48 6.33
CA THR A 239 -3.25 12.58 7.09
C THR A 239 -1.74 12.39 7.29
N PHE A 240 -1.34 11.17 7.66
CA PHE A 240 0.08 10.81 7.85
C PHE A 240 0.87 10.95 6.55
N THR A 241 0.32 10.45 5.44
CA THR A 241 1.00 10.48 4.13
C THR A 241 1.11 11.90 3.59
N ALA A 242 0.07 12.72 3.75
CA ALA A 242 0.11 14.15 3.40
C ALA A 242 1.22 14.88 4.17
N GLU A 243 1.32 14.63 5.48
CA GLU A 243 2.37 15.21 6.32
C GLU A 243 3.78 14.71 5.93
N ALA A 244 3.92 13.43 5.59
CA ALA A 244 5.16 12.85 5.08
C ALA A 244 5.63 13.53 3.78
N VAL A 245 4.71 13.79 2.84
CA VAL A 245 4.98 14.55 1.61
C VAL A 245 5.40 15.98 1.95
N ARG A 246 4.64 16.66 2.82
CA ARG A 246 4.91 18.05 3.22
C ARG A 246 6.31 18.22 3.82
N ARG A 247 6.71 17.32 4.72
CA ARG A 247 8.03 17.35 5.38
C ARG A 247 9.18 17.08 4.43
N ALA A 248 8.98 16.18 3.47
CA ALA A 248 9.97 15.88 2.45
C ALA A 248 9.96 16.86 1.28
N ALA A 249 9.02 17.82 1.21
CA ALA A 249 8.80 18.64 0.02
C ALA A 249 10.07 19.35 -0.49
N THR A 250 11.00 19.70 0.40
CA THR A 250 12.25 20.41 0.10
C THR A 250 13.50 19.53 0.14
N TRP A 251 13.36 18.23 0.40
CA TRP A 251 14.50 17.30 0.44
C TRP A 251 15.19 17.20 -0.91
N LYS A 252 16.52 17.06 -0.87
CA LYS A 252 17.39 16.89 -2.04
C LYS A 252 18.11 15.55 -1.96
N LEU A 253 17.36 14.46 -2.05
CA LEU A 253 17.87 13.09 -2.02
C LEU A 253 17.88 12.51 -3.44
N GLY A 254 19.05 12.10 -3.91
CA GLY A 254 19.22 11.64 -5.28
C GLY A 254 19.05 12.79 -6.30
N SER A 255 18.81 12.42 -7.55
CA SER A 255 18.70 13.37 -8.68
C SER A 255 17.52 13.06 -9.62
N GLY A 256 16.56 12.28 -9.13
CA GLY A 256 15.26 12.05 -9.78
C GLY A 256 14.12 12.36 -8.81
N SER A 257 13.07 11.54 -8.79
CA SER A 257 11.98 11.69 -7.82
C SER A 257 12.41 11.15 -6.46
N GLY A 258 12.41 12.02 -5.44
CA GLY A 258 12.81 11.67 -4.09
C GLY A 258 11.71 10.95 -3.28
N PRO A 259 12.08 10.34 -2.16
CA PRO A 259 11.14 9.74 -1.23
C PRO A 259 10.41 10.78 -0.40
N ILE A 260 9.26 10.38 0.15
CA ILE A 260 8.59 11.10 1.24
C ILE A 260 9.28 10.83 2.58
N ASP A 261 8.93 11.61 3.62
CA ASP A 261 9.38 11.34 4.98
C ASP A 261 8.53 10.23 5.60
N HIS A 262 8.92 8.97 5.43
CA HIS A 262 8.15 7.81 5.92
C HIS A 262 7.94 7.79 7.44
N LEU A 263 8.65 8.63 8.19
CA LEU A 263 8.42 8.82 9.63
C LEU A 263 7.24 9.76 9.91
N GLY A 264 6.76 10.47 8.88
CA GLY A 264 5.63 11.39 8.93
C GLY A 264 5.77 12.33 10.12
N GLN A 265 4.78 12.33 11.00
CA GLN A 265 4.87 13.02 12.28
C GLN A 265 5.39 12.09 13.38
N LEU A 266 6.63 12.32 13.82
CA LEU A 266 7.10 11.80 15.11
C LEU A 266 6.59 12.72 16.22
N ASN A 267 5.93 12.17 17.22
CA ASN A 267 5.74 12.88 18.48
C ASN A 267 7.13 13.18 19.04
N GLU A 268 7.43 14.45 19.33
CA GLU A 268 8.65 14.84 20.03
C GLU A 268 8.64 14.22 21.43
N ALA A 269 9.11 12.98 21.55
CA ALA A 269 9.60 12.47 22.82
C ALA A 269 10.94 13.18 23.04
N ARG A 270 10.93 14.23 23.88
CA ARG A 270 12.16 14.77 24.43
C ARG A 270 12.79 13.67 25.27
N LEU A 271 14.04 13.35 24.98
CA LEU A 271 14.88 12.62 25.92
C LEU A 271 15.14 13.59 27.07
N ASP A 272 14.60 13.30 28.25
CA ASP A 272 14.92 13.99 29.49
C ASP A 272 16.39 13.73 29.90
#